data_AF-A0A963TN93-F1
#
_entry.id   AF-A0A963TN93-F1
#
_cell.length_a   1.000
_cell.length_b   1.000
_cell.length_c   1.000
_cell.angle_alpha   90.00
_cell.angle_beta   90.00
_cell.angle_gamma   90.00
#
_symmetry.space_group_name_H-M   'P 1'
#
loop_
_entity.id
_entity.type
_entity.pdbx_description
1 polymer ?
#
loop_
_entity_poly.entity_id
_entity_poly.type
_entity_poly.pdbx_seq_one_letter_code
_entity_poly.pdbx_strand_id
1 'polypeptide(L)'
;MRTDCEQKDGINNDSEIDGHGDKVLFFPLKASHRLFRGRDMERIDQFDFYKMGRDLAHVMKLDETFGSTVTKGDAVSAVMQILRCCTGLLAGKPVKLVYSENSLRALKDAADKFWKEHFADTDGHLKDFDWNAAISPYDISKLKTAFRTFENNLAAELGRAATYYVPKRGIYDTHDLMNEALNQFSDEIRSKLSANAPAANDFRDAGRALAFDLPTASGIHAVRALEIILADYYKSFGLTPEKDMTIAKYLKGLRDVKGDRTPDPETIGWLDAIKDIDRNALMHGRKSLNFDDGVRIFNLVTGTMIAVLKELPAIPAAQDGKKLGLGSLLLASDKAANQ
;
A
#
# COMPACT_ATOMS: atom_id res chain seq x y z
N MET A 1 -21.88 -73.96 -27.54
CA MET A 1 -23.25 -73.41 -27.35
C MET A 1 -23.09 -71.90 -27.29
N ARG A 2 -23.10 -71.13 -28.39
CA ARG A 2 -24.07 -71.01 -29.49
C ARG A 2 -25.51 -70.86 -29.02
N THR A 3 -26.00 -69.63 -29.17
CA THR A 3 -27.31 -69.10 -29.64
C THR A 3 -27.80 -68.01 -28.70
N ASP A 4 -28.41 -66.92 -29.11
CA ASP A 4 -28.46 -66.07 -30.31
C ASP A 4 -29.62 -65.08 -30.01
N CYS A 5 -29.59 -63.92 -30.68
CA CYS A 5 -30.73 -63.07 -31.02
C CYS A 5 -31.53 -62.37 -29.89
N GLU A 6 -32.12 -61.19 -30.07
CA GLU A 6 -32.03 -60.03 -30.98
C GLU A 6 -33.25 -59.16 -30.64
N GLN A 7 -33.19 -57.88 -31.02
CA GLN A 7 -34.25 -56.83 -31.18
C GLN A 7 -33.94 -55.62 -30.28
N LYS A 8 -33.36 -54.52 -30.80
CA LYS A 8 -33.78 -53.53 -31.83
C LYS A 8 -35.11 -52.84 -31.51
N ASP A 9 -34.98 -51.55 -31.19
CA ASP A 9 -35.66 -50.37 -31.73
C ASP A 9 -34.81 -49.16 -31.24
N GLY A 10 -34.38 -48.15 -32.00
CA GLY A 10 -34.86 -47.60 -33.26
C GLY A 10 -35.40 -46.18 -32.99
N ILE A 11 -34.88 -45.18 -33.72
CA ILE A 11 -35.37 -43.79 -33.95
C ILE A 11 -34.62 -42.66 -33.21
N ASN A 12 -33.65 -42.03 -33.93
CA ASN A 12 -33.62 -40.64 -34.44
C ASN A 12 -34.11 -39.49 -33.53
N ASN A 13 -33.59 -38.26 -33.51
CA ASN A 13 -32.72 -37.47 -34.39
C ASN A 13 -32.29 -36.19 -33.63
N ASP A 14 -31.15 -35.62 -34.05
CA ASP A 14 -30.84 -34.19 -34.26
C ASP A 14 -31.45 -33.11 -33.36
N SER A 15 -30.60 -32.27 -32.75
CA SER A 15 -30.43 -30.87 -33.19
C SER A 15 -29.49 -30.05 -32.29
N GLU A 16 -28.66 -29.24 -32.95
CA GLU A 16 -28.15 -27.92 -32.54
C GLU A 16 -27.14 -27.82 -31.39
N ILE A 17 -25.88 -27.68 -31.83
CA ILE A 17 -24.81 -27.01 -31.10
C ILE A 17 -24.87 -25.54 -31.52
N ASP A 18 -25.34 -24.66 -30.63
CA ASP A 18 -25.13 -23.21 -30.75
C ASP A 18 -25.09 -22.56 -29.36
N GLY A 19 -24.13 -21.64 -29.17
CA GLY A 19 -24.11 -20.72 -28.04
C GLY A 19 -22.98 -20.92 -27.03
N HIS A 20 -21.73 -20.68 -27.45
CA HIS A 20 -20.67 -20.28 -26.52
C HIS A 20 -21.01 -18.89 -25.94
N GLY A 21 -21.87 -18.87 -24.93
CA GLY A 21 -22.06 -17.72 -24.07
C GLY A 21 -20.88 -17.59 -23.11
N ASP A 22 -20.16 -16.46 -23.22
CA ASP A 22 -19.15 -16.03 -22.27
C ASP A 22 -19.72 -16.09 -20.84
N LYS A 23 -19.26 -17.08 -20.07
CA LYS A 23 -19.47 -17.09 -18.63
C LYS A 23 -18.53 -16.05 -18.03
N VAL A 24 -18.99 -14.80 -17.96
CA VAL A 24 -18.39 -13.78 -17.11
C VAL A 24 -18.52 -14.28 -15.67
N LEU A 25 -17.40 -14.73 -15.10
CA LEU A 25 -17.22 -14.98 -13.67
C LEU A 25 -17.36 -13.65 -12.93
N PHE A 26 -18.60 -13.29 -12.57
CA PHE A 26 -18.82 -12.28 -11.56
C PHE A 26 -18.33 -12.84 -10.23
N PHE A 27 -17.23 -12.30 -9.71
CA PHE A 27 -16.84 -12.49 -8.31
C PHE A 27 -17.86 -11.76 -7.43
N PRO A 28 -18.68 -12.46 -6.62
CA PRO A 28 -19.49 -11.78 -5.63
C PRO A 28 -18.54 -11.28 -4.53
N LEU A 29 -18.23 -9.98 -4.54
CA LEU A 29 -17.68 -9.26 -3.39
C LEU A 29 -18.75 -9.11 -2.29
N LYS A 30 -19.32 -10.22 -1.85
CA LYS A 30 -20.12 -10.35 -0.62
C LYS A 30 -19.94 -11.75 -0.06
N ALA A 31 -18.81 -11.95 0.60
CA ALA A 31 -18.66 -13.04 1.56
C ALA A 31 -18.25 -12.42 2.89
N SER A 32 -19.25 -12.22 3.74
CA SER A 32 -19.09 -12.08 5.17
C SER A 32 -18.43 -13.36 5.71
N HIS A 33 -17.10 -13.37 5.79
CA HIS A 33 -16.35 -14.42 6.45
C HIS A 33 -16.50 -14.28 7.96
N ARG A 34 -17.56 -14.89 8.52
CA ARG A 34 -17.58 -15.31 9.92
C ARG A 34 -17.03 -16.73 9.97
N LEU A 35 -15.82 -16.87 10.52
CA LEU A 35 -15.37 -17.95 11.42
C LEU A 35 -13.83 -18.03 11.43
N PHE A 36 -13.11 -17.13 12.11
CA PHE A 36 -11.72 -17.42 12.48
C PHE A 36 -11.35 -16.81 13.85
N ARG A 37 -10.92 -17.70 14.77
CA ARG A 37 -10.34 -17.38 16.07
C ARG A 37 -8.83 -17.23 15.90
N GLY A 38 -8.40 -16.01 15.64
CA GLY A 38 -7.04 -15.50 15.61
C GLY A 38 -7.23 -14.02 15.33
N ARG A 39 -6.65 -13.11 16.14
CA ARG A 39 -6.96 -11.67 16.02
C ARG A 39 -6.34 -11.13 14.72
N ASP A 40 -7.07 -11.24 13.62
CA ASP A 40 -6.72 -10.59 12.36
C ASP A 40 -6.68 -9.08 12.60
N MET A 41 -5.60 -8.44 12.15
CA MET A 41 -5.51 -6.99 12.18
C MET A 41 -6.47 -6.44 11.14
N GLU A 42 -7.61 -5.92 11.60
CA GLU A 42 -8.52 -5.18 10.73
C GLU A 42 -7.97 -3.76 10.54
N ARG A 43 -7.82 -3.34 9.28
CA ARG A 43 -7.51 -1.95 8.97
C ARG A 43 -8.72 -1.11 9.34
N ILE A 44 -8.54 -0.19 10.28
CA ILE A 44 -9.58 0.79 10.58
C ILE A 44 -9.63 1.81 9.44
N ASP A 45 -10.81 2.06 8.90
CA ASP A 45 -11.02 3.12 7.93
C ASP A 45 -10.91 4.50 8.61
N GLN A 46 -9.86 5.24 8.27
CA GLN A 46 -9.63 6.58 8.81
C GLN A 46 -10.73 7.56 8.38
N PHE A 47 -11.39 7.31 7.24
CA PHE A 47 -12.49 8.14 6.77
C PHE A 47 -13.71 8.08 7.70
N ASP A 48 -13.94 6.94 8.36
CA ASP A 48 -15.03 6.81 9.34
C ASP A 48 -14.78 7.68 10.58
N PHE A 49 -13.54 7.82 11.03
CA PHE A 49 -13.19 8.76 12.10
C PHE A 49 -13.38 10.22 11.67
N TYR A 50 -13.02 10.56 10.43
CA TYR A 50 -13.30 11.88 9.87
C TYR A 50 -14.81 12.18 9.83
N LYS A 51 -15.60 11.22 9.35
CA LYS A 51 -17.07 11.33 9.30
C LYS A 51 -17.67 11.48 10.69
N MET A 52 -17.19 10.71 11.66
CA MET A 52 -17.57 10.81 13.08
C MET A 52 -17.25 12.20 13.62
N GLY A 53 -16.02 12.69 13.44
CA GLY A 53 -15.61 14.02 13.89
C GLY A 53 -16.45 15.12 13.27
N ARG A 54 -16.75 15.03 11.97
CA ARG A 54 -17.65 15.97 11.27
C ARG A 54 -19.07 15.95 11.84
N ASP A 55 -19.65 14.77 12.06
CA ASP A 55 -21.00 14.62 12.62
C ASP A 55 -21.06 15.16 14.07
N LEU A 56 -19.99 15.01 14.85
CA LEU A 56 -19.88 15.56 16.21
C LEU A 56 -19.60 17.08 16.21
N ALA A 57 -18.91 17.62 15.20
CA ALA A 57 -18.61 19.06 15.11
C ALA A 57 -19.88 19.93 15.00
N HIS A 58 -20.97 19.41 14.42
CA HIS A 58 -22.26 20.11 14.41
C HIS A 58 -22.81 20.40 15.81
N VAL A 59 -22.45 19.59 16.79
CA VAL A 59 -22.82 19.80 18.20
C VAL A 59 -22.05 20.97 18.80
N MET A 60 -20.77 21.09 18.45
CA MET A 60 -19.93 22.20 18.91
C MET A 60 -20.37 23.54 18.32
N LYS A 61 -21.01 23.54 17.15
CA LYS A 61 -21.60 24.76 16.56
C LYS A 61 -22.79 25.31 17.34
N LEU A 62 -23.43 24.50 18.19
CA LEU A 62 -24.38 24.99 19.20
C LEU A 62 -23.69 25.83 20.31
N ASP A 63 -22.35 25.83 20.35
CA ASP A 63 -21.52 26.64 21.24
C ASP A 63 -21.18 28.00 20.64
N GLU A 64 -20.81 28.06 19.35
CA GLU A 64 -20.28 29.28 18.71
C GLU A 64 -21.32 30.40 18.51
N THR A 65 -22.61 30.13 18.66
CA THR A 65 -23.68 31.14 18.66
C THR A 65 -23.73 31.90 20.00
N PHE A 66 -22.62 32.54 20.39
CA PHE A 66 -22.42 33.25 21.67
C PHE A 66 -23.20 34.58 21.83
N GLY A 67 -24.31 34.76 21.11
CA GLY A 67 -25.17 35.93 21.25
C GLY A 67 -26.59 35.75 20.71
N SER A 68 -26.91 34.60 20.12
CA SER A 68 -28.23 34.33 19.56
C SER A 68 -28.86 33.13 20.26
N THR A 69 -30.15 33.27 20.54
CA THR A 69 -31.01 32.20 21.01
C THR A 69 -30.93 30.99 20.08
N VAL A 70 -30.51 29.82 20.59
CA VAL A 70 -30.53 28.57 19.83
C VAL A 70 -31.98 28.21 19.54
N THR A 71 -32.33 28.13 18.26
CA THR A 71 -33.69 27.77 17.85
C THR A 71 -33.87 26.26 17.83
N LYS A 72 -35.12 25.81 17.84
CA LYS A 72 -35.47 24.41 17.62
C LYS A 72 -34.90 23.88 16.30
N GLY A 73 -34.93 24.67 15.23
CA GLY A 73 -34.38 24.27 13.93
C GLY A 73 -32.87 24.00 13.96
N ASP A 74 -32.10 24.82 14.66
CA ASP A 74 -30.66 24.62 14.81
C ASP A 74 -30.36 23.28 15.53
N ALA A 75 -31.11 23.01 16.61
CA ALA A 75 -30.89 21.86 17.47
C ALA A 75 -31.35 20.53 16.88
N VAL A 76 -32.42 20.49 16.07
CA VAL A 76 -32.94 19.23 15.47
C VAL A 76 -31.85 18.47 14.72
N SER A 77 -31.13 19.17 13.83
CA SER A 77 -30.11 18.53 13.00
C SER A 77 -28.92 18.01 13.81
N ALA A 78 -28.51 18.76 14.85
CA ALA A 78 -27.40 18.39 15.71
C ALA A 78 -27.75 17.18 16.60
N VAL A 79 -28.94 17.16 17.20
CA VAL A 79 -29.39 16.06 18.06
C VAL A 79 -29.55 14.77 17.27
N MET A 80 -30.13 14.83 16.07
CA MET A 80 -30.24 13.66 15.19
C MET A 80 -28.87 13.08 14.82
N GLN A 81 -27.88 13.94 14.57
CA GLN A 81 -26.51 13.51 14.29
C GLN A 81 -25.85 12.87 15.51
N ILE A 82 -26.04 13.43 16.72
CA ILE A 82 -25.59 12.79 17.97
C ILE A 82 -26.18 11.39 18.10
N LEU A 83 -27.49 11.26 17.96
CA LEU A 83 -28.18 9.98 18.12
C LEU A 83 -27.69 8.93 17.12
N ARG A 84 -27.53 9.31 15.84
CA ARG A 84 -26.97 8.44 14.80
C ARG A 84 -25.55 8.02 15.13
N CYS A 85 -24.69 8.97 15.50
CA CYS A 85 -23.28 8.75 15.82
C CYS A 85 -23.14 7.82 17.04
N CYS A 86 -23.86 8.12 18.13
CA CYS A 86 -23.84 7.31 19.34
C CYS A 86 -24.31 5.89 19.09
N THR A 87 -25.36 5.70 18.28
CA THR A 87 -25.85 4.38 17.92
C THR A 87 -24.81 3.59 17.11
N GLY A 88 -24.12 4.24 16.17
CA GLY A 88 -23.04 3.62 15.39
C GLY A 88 -21.84 3.20 16.26
N LEU A 89 -21.41 4.07 17.16
CA LEU A 89 -20.28 3.83 18.06
C LEU A 89 -20.59 2.74 19.11
N LEU A 90 -21.80 2.73 19.66
CA LEU A 90 -22.26 1.67 20.57
C LEU A 90 -22.40 0.31 19.86
N ALA A 91 -22.64 0.32 18.55
CA ALA A 91 -22.59 -0.89 17.72
C ALA A 91 -21.14 -1.31 17.36
N GLY A 92 -20.13 -0.56 17.81
CA GLY A 92 -18.71 -0.85 17.59
C GLY A 92 -18.13 -0.29 16.30
N LYS A 93 -18.75 0.71 15.66
CA LYS A 93 -18.27 1.32 14.41
C LYS A 93 -17.75 2.75 14.62
N PRO A 94 -16.58 3.14 14.07
CA PRO A 94 -15.61 2.28 13.35
C PRO A 94 -14.78 1.39 14.29
N VAL A 95 -14.79 1.68 15.58
CA VAL A 95 -14.04 0.93 16.60
C VAL A 95 -14.93 0.69 17.81
N LYS A 96 -14.74 -0.47 18.46
CA LYS A 96 -15.38 -0.75 19.75
C LYS A 96 -14.71 0.08 20.83
N LEU A 97 -15.48 1.01 21.40
CA LEU A 97 -15.08 1.80 22.56
C LEU A 97 -15.33 0.99 23.84
N VAL A 98 -14.36 0.96 24.74
CA VAL A 98 -14.43 0.26 26.03
C VAL A 98 -14.42 1.26 27.17
N TYR A 99 -13.52 2.25 27.14
CA TYR A 99 -13.38 3.21 28.24
C TYR A 99 -14.42 4.34 28.16
N SER A 100 -14.71 4.85 26.97
CA SER A 100 -15.66 5.94 26.73
C SER A 100 -17.10 5.48 26.56
N GLU A 101 -17.37 4.17 26.59
CA GLU A 101 -18.71 3.59 26.36
C GLU A 101 -19.75 4.15 27.33
N ASN A 102 -19.43 4.27 28.63
CA ASN A 102 -20.38 4.79 29.62
C ASN A 102 -20.73 6.26 29.38
N SER A 103 -19.74 7.10 29.06
CA SER A 103 -19.99 8.49 28.70
C SER A 103 -20.73 8.64 27.37
N LEU A 104 -20.51 7.72 26.43
CA LEU A 104 -21.26 7.67 25.17
C LEU A 104 -22.73 7.32 25.40
N ARG A 105 -23.03 6.36 26.29
CA ARG A 105 -24.39 6.04 26.71
C ARG A 105 -25.05 7.24 27.37
N ALA A 106 -24.35 7.90 28.29
CA ALA A 106 -24.86 9.12 28.94
C ALA A 106 -25.16 10.25 27.95
N LEU A 107 -24.29 10.46 26.93
CA LEU A 107 -24.55 11.41 25.85
C LEU A 107 -25.78 11.02 25.04
N LYS A 108 -25.91 9.74 24.67
CA LYS A 108 -27.08 9.25 23.95
C LYS A 108 -28.37 9.45 24.75
N ASP A 109 -28.36 9.12 26.04
CA ASP A 109 -29.52 9.27 26.93
C ASP A 109 -29.92 10.75 27.10
N ALA A 110 -28.93 11.64 27.23
CA ALA A 110 -29.16 13.07 27.27
C ALA A 110 -29.78 13.59 25.96
N ALA A 111 -29.30 13.12 24.81
CA ALA A 111 -29.84 13.46 23.50
C ALA A 111 -31.26 12.90 23.28
N ASP A 112 -31.52 11.65 23.69
CA ASP A 112 -32.84 11.04 23.61
C ASP A 112 -33.86 11.78 24.49
N LYS A 113 -33.46 12.16 25.71
CA LYS A 113 -34.30 12.95 26.61
C LYS A 113 -34.61 14.32 26.01
N PHE A 114 -33.57 15.01 25.50
CA PHE A 114 -33.73 16.29 24.84
C PHE A 114 -34.67 16.19 23.63
N TRP A 115 -34.53 15.12 22.83
CA TRP A 115 -35.39 14.85 21.69
C TRP A 115 -36.86 14.68 22.10
N LYS A 116 -37.12 13.88 23.13
CA LYS A 116 -38.48 13.64 23.65
C LYS A 116 -39.13 14.91 24.19
N GLU A 117 -38.39 15.73 24.93
CA GLU A 117 -38.91 16.97 25.51
C GLU A 117 -39.26 18.01 24.44
N HIS A 118 -38.39 18.18 23.44
CA HIS A 118 -38.49 19.31 22.50
C HIS A 118 -39.15 19.00 21.16
N PHE A 119 -39.03 17.75 20.66
CA PHE A 119 -39.37 17.40 19.28
C PHE A 119 -40.30 16.19 19.15
N ALA A 120 -40.38 15.30 20.13
CA ALA A 120 -41.27 14.14 20.07
C ALA A 120 -42.60 14.35 20.83
N ASP A 121 -43.64 13.64 20.41
CA ASP A 121 -44.86 13.41 21.16
C ASP A 121 -44.74 12.19 22.10
N THR A 122 -45.85 11.80 22.74
CA THR A 122 -45.91 10.64 23.65
C THR A 122 -45.64 9.31 22.95
N ASP A 123 -45.87 9.24 21.65
CA ASP A 123 -45.71 8.03 20.83
C ASP A 123 -44.33 7.98 20.14
N GLY A 124 -43.53 9.04 20.29
CA GLY A 124 -42.19 9.15 19.72
C GLY A 124 -42.17 9.69 18.28
N HIS A 125 -43.30 10.15 17.76
CA HIS A 125 -43.37 10.84 16.48
C HIS A 125 -42.95 12.30 16.62
N LEU A 126 -42.52 12.93 15.52
CA LEU A 126 -42.19 14.34 15.50
C LEU A 126 -43.46 15.16 15.73
N LYS A 127 -43.56 15.85 16.88
CA LYS A 127 -44.70 16.73 17.15
C LYS A 127 -44.61 17.99 16.30
N ASP A 128 -45.74 18.67 16.12
CA ASP A 128 -45.73 20.02 15.56
C ASP A 128 -45.07 21.00 16.55
N PHE A 129 -44.10 21.79 16.09
CA PHE A 129 -43.41 22.80 16.89
C PHE A 129 -42.95 23.98 16.04
N ASP A 130 -42.88 25.15 16.67
CA ASP A 130 -42.27 26.32 16.04
C ASP A 130 -40.76 26.13 15.91
N TRP A 131 -40.27 26.06 14.67
CA TRP A 131 -38.86 25.92 14.31
C TRP A 131 -38.00 27.06 14.85
N ASN A 132 -38.57 28.25 15.01
CA ASN A 132 -37.87 29.44 15.52
C ASN A 132 -37.97 29.59 17.04
N ALA A 133 -38.72 28.71 17.71
CA ALA A 133 -38.85 28.77 19.15
C ALA A 133 -37.49 28.56 19.82
N ALA A 134 -37.25 29.39 20.83
CA ALA A 134 -36.08 29.33 21.68
C ALA A 134 -36.03 28.00 22.46
N ILE A 135 -34.86 27.37 22.51
CA ILE A 135 -34.61 26.29 23.47
C ILE A 135 -34.00 26.89 24.73
N SER A 136 -34.43 26.37 25.89
CA SER A 136 -33.88 26.77 27.18
C SER A 136 -32.36 26.59 27.21
N PRO A 137 -31.59 27.63 27.61
CA PRO A 137 -30.14 27.51 27.77
C PRO A 137 -29.72 26.38 28.71
N TYR A 138 -30.57 26.04 29.68
CA TYR A 138 -30.34 24.94 30.62
C TYR A 138 -30.32 23.56 29.94
N ASP A 139 -31.22 23.31 29.00
CA ASP A 139 -31.28 22.02 28.29
C ASP A 139 -30.10 21.85 27.34
N ILE A 140 -29.72 22.95 26.66
CA ILE A 140 -28.50 22.99 25.84
C ILE A 140 -27.26 22.74 26.70
N SER A 141 -27.16 23.35 27.88
CA SER A 141 -26.03 23.17 28.80
C SER A 141 -25.87 21.71 29.28
N LYS A 142 -26.97 21.01 29.54
CA LYS A 142 -26.94 19.58 29.88
C LYS A 142 -26.38 18.73 28.74
N LEU A 143 -26.87 18.93 27.53
CA LEU A 143 -26.41 18.19 26.35
C LEU A 143 -24.92 18.46 26.09
N LYS A 144 -24.49 19.73 26.22
CA LYS A 144 -23.07 20.13 26.10
C LYS A 144 -22.18 19.46 27.15
N THR A 145 -22.62 19.42 28.41
CA THR A 145 -21.86 18.78 29.48
C THR A 145 -21.66 17.30 29.20
N ALA A 146 -22.70 16.60 28.75
CA ALA A 146 -22.61 15.19 28.37
C ALA A 146 -21.66 14.97 27.17
N PHE A 147 -21.74 15.85 26.16
CA PHE A 147 -20.87 15.80 24.99
C PHE A 147 -19.40 16.00 25.36
N ARG A 148 -19.07 17.06 26.11
CA ARG A 148 -17.70 17.34 26.56
C ARG A 148 -17.13 16.20 27.42
N THR A 149 -17.97 15.58 28.25
CA THR A 149 -17.58 14.41 29.05
C THR A 149 -17.23 13.23 28.15
N PHE A 150 -18.05 12.94 27.14
CA PHE A 150 -17.77 11.91 26.15
C PHE A 150 -16.49 12.22 25.35
N GLU A 151 -16.34 13.43 24.84
CA GLU A 151 -15.17 13.87 24.08
C GLU A 151 -13.88 13.70 24.88
N ASN A 152 -13.85 14.15 26.13
CA ASN A 152 -12.69 13.98 27.00
C ASN A 152 -12.31 12.51 27.21
N ASN A 153 -13.31 11.65 27.43
CA ASN A 153 -13.09 10.22 27.61
C ASN A 153 -12.67 9.54 26.30
N LEU A 154 -13.25 9.95 25.17
CA LEU A 154 -12.88 9.46 23.84
C LEU A 154 -11.43 9.86 23.51
N ALA A 155 -11.04 11.10 23.79
CA ALA A 155 -9.67 11.57 23.60
C ALA A 155 -8.67 10.78 24.46
N ALA A 156 -9.01 10.52 25.72
CA ALA A 156 -8.18 9.69 26.61
C ALA A 156 -8.09 8.23 26.14
N GLU A 157 -9.17 7.67 25.60
CA GLU A 157 -9.20 6.32 25.04
C GLU A 157 -8.39 6.21 23.74
N LEU A 158 -8.61 7.12 22.79
CA LEU A 158 -7.88 7.15 21.52
C LEU A 158 -6.39 7.43 21.73
N GLY A 159 -6.02 8.25 22.72
CA GLY A 159 -4.62 8.48 23.10
C GLY A 159 -3.92 7.24 23.67
N ARG A 160 -4.67 6.25 24.16
CA ARG A 160 -4.16 4.95 24.63
C ARG A 160 -4.31 3.83 23.60
N ALA A 161 -5.10 4.05 22.55
CA ALA A 161 -5.34 3.05 21.52
C ALA A 161 -4.03 2.75 20.77
N ALA A 162 -3.70 1.47 20.63
CA ALA A 162 -2.50 1.03 19.93
C ALA A 162 -2.67 1.25 18.42
N THR A 163 -2.35 2.47 17.97
CA THR A 163 -2.37 2.85 16.56
C THR A 163 -0.98 2.60 15.98
N TYR A 164 -0.83 1.54 15.19
CA TYR A 164 0.42 1.23 14.52
C TYR A 164 0.43 1.81 13.12
N TYR A 165 1.45 2.60 12.80
CA TYR A 165 1.80 2.87 11.42
C TYR A 165 2.60 1.67 10.89
N VAL A 166 2.02 0.96 9.93
CA VAL A 166 2.75 -0.08 9.19
C VAL A 166 3.40 0.61 7.99
N PRO A 167 4.73 0.84 8.01
CA PRO A 167 5.39 1.40 6.84
C PRO A 167 5.22 0.43 5.68
N LYS A 168 5.02 0.97 4.48
CA LYS A 168 5.06 0.16 3.26
C LYS A 168 6.41 -0.56 3.19
N ARG A 169 6.39 -1.88 3.02
CA ARG A 169 7.59 -2.70 2.86
C ARG A 169 7.66 -3.15 1.41
N GLY A 170 8.74 -2.76 0.73
CA GLY A 170 8.90 -3.00 -0.70
C GLY A 170 8.02 -2.09 -1.55
N ILE A 171 7.93 -2.42 -2.83
CA ILE A 171 7.40 -1.50 -3.85
C ILE A 171 6.08 -1.96 -4.49
N TYR A 172 5.43 -3.02 -4.01
CA TYR A 172 4.31 -3.70 -4.70
C TYR A 172 2.98 -2.93 -4.81
N ASP A 173 3.00 -1.61 -4.93
CA ASP A 173 1.90 -0.88 -5.56
C ASP A 173 2.39 -0.21 -6.84
N THR A 174 1.50 -0.12 -7.83
CA THR A 174 1.81 0.31 -9.19
C THR A 174 2.57 1.63 -9.26
N HIS A 175 2.22 2.60 -8.41
CA HIS A 175 2.92 3.89 -8.37
C HIS A 175 4.39 3.72 -7.96
N ASP A 176 4.65 2.90 -6.94
CA ASP A 176 6.00 2.72 -6.42
C ASP A 176 6.85 1.80 -7.28
N LEU A 177 6.26 0.77 -7.90
CA LEU A 177 6.93 -0.01 -8.94
C LEU A 177 7.40 0.89 -10.10
N MET A 178 6.59 1.87 -10.49
CA MET A 178 6.86 2.74 -11.64
C MET A 178 7.90 3.83 -11.35
N ASN A 179 7.81 4.47 -10.19
CA ASN A 179 8.58 5.67 -9.86
C ASN A 179 9.71 5.40 -8.87
N GLU A 180 9.51 4.43 -7.98
CA GLU A 180 10.27 4.27 -6.75
C GLU A 180 10.86 2.86 -6.60
N ALA A 181 11.15 2.17 -7.71
CA ALA A 181 11.59 0.78 -7.69
C ALA A 181 12.84 0.54 -6.82
N LEU A 182 13.70 1.54 -6.68
CA LEU A 182 14.89 1.47 -5.81
C LEU A 182 14.56 1.43 -4.32
N ASN A 183 13.35 1.81 -3.91
CA ASN A 183 12.88 1.71 -2.52
C ASN A 183 12.63 0.25 -2.10
N GLN A 184 12.78 -0.71 -3.02
CA GLN A 184 12.88 -2.12 -2.70
C GLN A 184 14.14 -2.43 -1.86
N PHE A 185 15.19 -1.59 -1.95
CA PHE A 185 16.43 -1.73 -1.20
C PHE A 185 16.45 -0.85 0.05
N SER A 186 17.15 -1.29 1.10
CA SER A 186 17.47 -0.44 2.25
C SER A 186 18.35 0.75 1.83
N ASP A 187 18.32 1.85 2.57
CA ASP A 187 19.05 3.09 2.26
C ASP A 187 20.53 2.88 1.94
N GLU A 188 21.23 2.02 2.68
CA GLU A 188 22.64 1.68 2.45
C GLU A 188 22.87 1.06 1.06
N ILE A 189 22.13 0.00 0.75
CA ILE A 189 22.20 -0.70 -0.54
C ILE A 189 21.74 0.20 -1.68
N ARG A 190 20.67 0.98 -1.46
CA ARG A 190 20.17 1.96 -2.42
C ARG A 190 21.22 3.02 -2.75
N SER A 191 22.00 3.49 -1.77
CA SER A 191 23.11 4.43 -1.99
C SER A 191 24.19 3.80 -2.87
N LYS A 192 24.60 2.56 -2.58
CA LYS A 192 25.59 1.84 -3.41
C LYS A 192 25.11 1.63 -4.85
N LEU A 193 23.87 1.19 -5.01
CA LEU A 193 23.26 1.01 -6.33
C LEU A 193 23.13 2.33 -7.10
N SER A 194 22.72 3.41 -6.42
CA SER A 194 22.52 4.72 -7.05
C SER A 194 23.83 5.34 -7.56
N ALA A 195 24.97 4.99 -6.99
CA ALA A 195 26.27 5.40 -7.51
C ALA A 195 26.62 4.71 -8.84
N ASN A 196 26.02 3.55 -9.13
CA ASN A 196 26.08 2.90 -10.43
C ASN A 196 24.80 3.23 -11.23
N ALA A 197 24.76 4.44 -11.81
CA ALA A 197 23.58 4.97 -12.50
C ALA A 197 23.01 4.03 -13.59
N PRO A 198 23.83 3.34 -14.43
CA PRO A 198 23.30 2.39 -15.40
C PRO A 198 22.53 1.22 -14.74
N ALA A 199 23.08 0.60 -13.69
CA ALA A 199 22.38 -0.47 -12.98
C ALA A 199 21.10 0.03 -12.30
N ALA A 200 21.15 1.21 -11.69
CA ALA A 200 19.99 1.83 -11.06
C ALA A 200 18.87 2.13 -12.06
N ASN A 201 19.21 2.59 -13.27
CA ASN A 201 18.23 2.87 -14.32
C ASN A 201 17.60 1.58 -14.88
N ASP A 202 18.41 0.56 -15.17
CA ASP A 202 17.89 -0.74 -15.59
C ASP A 202 16.96 -1.33 -14.52
N PHE A 203 17.31 -1.24 -13.23
CA PHE A 203 16.42 -1.74 -12.18
C PHE A 203 15.10 -0.94 -12.05
N ARG A 204 15.13 0.38 -12.29
CA ARG A 204 13.90 1.19 -12.36
C ARG A 204 13.00 0.76 -13.52
N ASP A 205 13.59 0.53 -14.69
CA ASP A 205 12.84 0.06 -15.85
C ASP A 205 12.29 -1.36 -15.64
N ALA A 206 13.00 -2.20 -14.87
CA ALA A 206 12.47 -3.49 -14.42
C ALA A 206 11.20 -3.34 -13.57
N GLY A 207 11.19 -2.39 -12.63
CA GLY A 207 10.02 -2.07 -11.81
C GLY A 207 8.85 -1.56 -12.64
N ARG A 208 9.11 -0.61 -13.56
CA ARG A 208 8.09 -0.09 -14.50
C ARG A 208 7.48 -1.18 -15.36
N ALA A 209 8.32 -2.03 -15.96
CA ALA A 209 7.83 -3.15 -16.76
C ALA A 209 6.94 -4.08 -15.95
N LEU A 210 7.29 -4.35 -14.68
CA LEU A 210 6.44 -5.15 -13.79
C LEU A 210 5.12 -4.45 -13.46
N ALA A 211 5.13 -3.13 -13.27
CA ALA A 211 3.93 -2.32 -13.02
C ALA A 211 2.91 -2.37 -14.17
N PHE A 212 3.40 -2.50 -15.41
CA PHE A 212 2.59 -2.56 -16.63
C PHE A 212 2.31 -3.98 -17.13
N ASP A 213 2.48 -5.00 -16.28
CA ASP A 213 2.25 -6.41 -16.64
C ASP A 213 3.08 -6.86 -17.86
N LEU A 214 4.35 -6.42 -17.91
CA LEU A 214 5.35 -6.84 -18.89
C LEU A 214 6.44 -7.69 -18.22
N PRO A 215 6.11 -8.87 -17.66
CA PRO A 215 7.01 -9.66 -16.82
C PRO A 215 8.31 -10.09 -17.52
N THR A 216 8.25 -10.37 -18.82
CA THR A 216 9.45 -10.71 -19.61
C THR A 216 10.44 -9.54 -19.67
N ALA A 217 9.95 -8.33 -19.95
CA ALA A 217 10.77 -7.12 -19.97
C ALA A 217 11.33 -6.80 -18.58
N SER A 218 10.51 -6.98 -17.53
CA SER A 218 10.96 -6.81 -16.14
C SER A 218 12.14 -7.72 -15.81
N GLY A 219 12.03 -9.02 -16.12
CA GLY A 219 13.11 -9.98 -15.90
C GLY A 219 14.40 -9.62 -16.65
N ILE A 220 14.29 -9.17 -17.90
CA ILE A 220 15.43 -8.75 -18.73
C ILE A 220 16.16 -7.56 -18.08
N HIS A 221 15.43 -6.50 -17.73
CA HIS A 221 16.01 -5.31 -17.11
C HIS A 221 16.61 -5.61 -15.73
N ALA A 222 15.95 -6.44 -14.92
CA ALA A 222 16.46 -6.84 -13.61
C ALA A 222 17.80 -7.59 -13.75
N VAL A 223 17.87 -8.61 -14.59
CA VAL A 223 19.10 -9.39 -14.81
C VAL A 223 20.21 -8.50 -15.38
N ARG A 224 19.88 -7.57 -16.28
CA ARG A 224 20.86 -6.61 -16.82
C ARG A 224 21.42 -5.69 -15.73
N ALA A 225 20.58 -5.18 -14.83
CA ALA A 225 21.04 -4.40 -13.68
C ALA A 225 22.03 -5.20 -12.80
N LEU A 226 21.75 -6.48 -12.56
CA LEU A 226 22.66 -7.37 -11.84
C LEU A 226 24.00 -7.54 -12.55
N GLU A 227 24.01 -7.74 -13.87
CA GLU A 227 25.26 -7.92 -14.62
C GLU A 227 26.17 -6.68 -14.56
N ILE A 228 25.57 -5.50 -14.57
CA ILE A 228 26.32 -4.24 -14.44
C ILE A 228 27.01 -4.16 -13.07
N ILE A 229 26.31 -4.44 -11.97
CA ILE A 229 26.94 -4.42 -10.64
C ILE A 229 27.92 -5.59 -10.45
N LEU A 230 27.68 -6.72 -11.11
CA LEU A 230 28.54 -7.89 -11.03
C LEU A 230 29.92 -7.62 -11.64
N ALA A 231 30.00 -6.77 -12.68
CA ALA A 231 31.26 -6.32 -13.23
C ALA A 231 32.10 -5.54 -12.21
N ASP A 232 31.48 -4.69 -11.38
CA ASP A 232 32.18 -3.95 -10.32
C ASP A 232 32.56 -4.85 -9.15
N TYR A 233 31.69 -5.79 -8.79
CA TYR A 233 31.97 -6.81 -7.80
C TYR A 233 33.17 -7.67 -8.20
N TYR A 234 33.22 -8.12 -9.46
CA TYR A 234 34.32 -8.89 -10.01
C TYR A 234 35.66 -8.14 -9.93
N LYS A 235 35.68 -6.86 -10.29
CA LYS A 235 36.86 -5.99 -10.15
C LYS A 235 37.30 -5.81 -8.70
N SER A 236 36.37 -5.85 -7.75
CA SER A 236 36.69 -5.68 -6.33
C SER A 236 37.53 -6.82 -5.74
N PHE A 237 37.62 -7.96 -6.44
CA PHE A 237 38.53 -9.07 -6.14
C PHE A 237 39.80 -9.08 -7.02
N GLY A 238 40.10 -7.98 -7.71
CA GLY A 238 41.28 -7.85 -8.58
C GLY A 238 41.16 -8.58 -9.92
N LEU A 239 39.96 -9.03 -10.29
CA LEU A 239 39.72 -9.70 -11.57
C LEU A 239 39.33 -8.69 -12.65
N THR A 240 39.69 -8.96 -13.90
CA THR A 240 39.33 -8.09 -15.04
C THR A 240 38.22 -8.75 -15.86
N PRO A 241 37.05 -8.09 -16.06
CA PRO A 241 36.00 -8.64 -16.90
C PRO A 241 36.45 -8.66 -18.37
N GLU A 242 36.22 -9.79 -19.04
CA GLU A 242 36.46 -9.92 -20.47
C GLU A 242 35.33 -9.27 -21.30
N LYS A 243 35.50 -9.26 -22.62
CA LYS A 243 34.39 -8.97 -23.53
C LYS A 243 33.39 -10.14 -23.49
N ASP A 244 32.09 -9.82 -23.56
CA ASP A 244 31.01 -10.81 -23.59
C ASP A 244 30.97 -11.73 -22.34
N MET A 245 31.09 -11.10 -21.17
CA MET A 245 30.92 -11.77 -19.89
C MET A 245 29.46 -12.16 -19.64
N THR A 246 29.26 -13.40 -19.21
CA THR A 246 27.98 -13.92 -18.72
C THR A 246 28.08 -14.15 -17.22
N ILE A 247 26.94 -14.24 -16.52
CA ILE A 247 26.91 -14.58 -15.08
C ILE A 247 27.69 -15.87 -14.80
N ALA A 248 27.59 -16.88 -15.67
CA ALA A 248 28.35 -18.12 -15.56
C ALA A 248 29.87 -17.92 -15.62
N LYS A 249 30.36 -17.03 -16.51
CA LYS A 249 31.79 -16.70 -16.61
C LYS A 249 32.27 -15.95 -15.37
N TYR A 250 31.48 -14.99 -14.88
CA TYR A 250 31.77 -14.28 -13.62
C TYR A 250 31.88 -15.26 -12.45
N LEU A 251 30.90 -16.16 -12.30
CA LEU A 251 30.88 -17.19 -11.26
C LEU A 251 32.13 -18.07 -11.27
N LYS A 252 32.56 -18.51 -12.46
CA LYS A 252 33.78 -19.31 -12.59
C LYS A 252 34.99 -18.55 -12.04
N GLY A 253 35.21 -17.31 -12.48
CA GLY A 253 36.34 -16.51 -12.01
C GLY A 253 36.28 -16.19 -10.52
N LEU A 254 35.08 -15.90 -9.99
CA LEU A 254 34.89 -15.62 -8.56
C LEU A 254 35.23 -16.83 -7.67
N ARG A 255 34.91 -18.05 -8.13
CA ARG A 255 35.26 -19.29 -7.42
C ARG A 255 36.76 -19.61 -7.44
N ASP A 256 37.46 -19.12 -8.45
CA ASP A 256 38.90 -19.33 -8.61
C ASP A 256 39.73 -18.30 -7.81
N VAL A 257 39.10 -17.29 -7.19
CA VAL A 257 39.77 -16.29 -6.34
C VAL A 257 40.41 -16.99 -5.14
N LYS A 258 41.71 -16.74 -4.95
CA LYS A 258 42.48 -17.16 -3.78
C LYS A 258 43.11 -15.93 -3.13
N GLY A 259 43.09 -15.86 -1.81
CA GLY A 259 43.72 -14.78 -1.05
C GLY A 259 42.94 -14.41 0.21
N ASP A 260 43.29 -13.28 0.80
CA ASP A 260 42.71 -12.80 2.07
C ASP A 260 41.25 -12.35 1.94
N ARG A 261 40.82 -12.01 0.72
CA ARG A 261 39.43 -11.63 0.40
C ARG A 261 38.86 -12.55 -0.67
N THR A 262 37.90 -13.38 -0.27
CA THR A 262 37.14 -14.27 -1.16
C THR A 262 35.65 -13.89 -1.14
N PRO A 263 34.90 -14.14 -2.22
CA PRO A 263 33.44 -13.97 -2.23
C PRO A 263 32.77 -14.78 -1.13
N ASP A 264 31.68 -14.26 -0.54
CA ASP A 264 30.87 -15.04 0.40
C ASP A 264 30.23 -16.24 -0.34
N PRO A 265 30.36 -17.48 0.18
CA PRO A 265 29.70 -18.65 -0.38
C PRO A 265 28.18 -18.48 -0.56
N GLU A 266 27.52 -17.72 0.30
CA GLU A 266 26.09 -17.44 0.17
C GLU A 266 25.80 -16.62 -1.10
N THR A 267 26.58 -15.56 -1.34
CA THR A 267 26.47 -14.73 -2.55
C THR A 267 26.72 -15.53 -3.82
N ILE A 268 27.68 -16.47 -3.79
CA ILE A 268 27.91 -17.41 -4.90
C ILE A 268 26.67 -18.28 -5.13
N GLY A 269 26.04 -18.79 -4.06
CA GLY A 269 24.80 -19.57 -4.16
C GLY A 269 23.64 -18.80 -4.81
N TRP A 270 23.46 -17.53 -4.44
CA TRP A 270 22.47 -16.64 -5.07
C TRP A 270 22.74 -16.41 -6.56
N LEU A 271 24.00 -16.17 -6.92
CA LEU A 271 24.41 -16.00 -8.32
C LEU A 271 24.20 -17.29 -9.15
N ASP A 272 24.45 -18.46 -8.59
CA ASP A 272 24.16 -19.74 -9.26
C ASP A 272 22.66 -19.91 -9.53
N ALA A 273 21.81 -19.58 -8.57
CA ALA A 273 20.36 -19.66 -8.74
C ALA A 273 19.87 -18.79 -9.92
N ILE A 274 20.49 -17.63 -10.14
CA ILE A 274 20.17 -16.77 -11.28
C ILE A 274 20.78 -17.28 -12.59
N LYS A 275 21.99 -17.86 -12.55
CA LYS A 275 22.63 -18.43 -13.75
C LYS A 275 21.73 -19.48 -14.41
N ASP A 276 21.00 -20.25 -13.61
CA ASP A 276 20.10 -21.31 -14.08
C ASP A 276 18.74 -20.78 -14.58
N ILE A 277 18.37 -19.54 -14.21
CA ILE A 277 17.31 -18.82 -14.92
C ILE A 277 17.89 -18.50 -16.30
N ASP A 278 17.47 -19.27 -17.31
CA ASP A 278 17.99 -19.20 -18.67
C ASP A 278 17.83 -17.79 -19.27
N ARG A 279 18.78 -16.90 -18.94
CA ARG A 279 18.89 -15.55 -19.48
C ARG A 279 18.93 -15.63 -20.99
N ASN A 280 19.56 -16.65 -21.56
CA ASN A 280 19.60 -16.83 -23.00
C ASN A 280 18.20 -17.14 -23.56
N ALA A 281 17.35 -17.91 -22.88
CA ALA A 281 15.96 -18.08 -23.29
C ALA A 281 15.15 -16.78 -23.21
N LEU A 282 15.35 -15.97 -22.18
CA LEU A 282 14.68 -14.66 -22.04
C LEU A 282 15.15 -13.66 -23.12
N MET A 283 16.46 -13.54 -23.31
CA MET A 283 17.07 -12.58 -24.24
C MET A 283 16.86 -12.96 -25.71
N HIS A 284 16.73 -14.24 -26.03
CA HIS A 284 16.46 -14.71 -27.40
C HIS A 284 14.96 -14.88 -27.71
N GLY A 285 14.07 -14.41 -26.83
CA GLY A 285 12.62 -14.49 -27.04
C GLY A 285 12.08 -15.92 -27.14
N ARG A 286 12.85 -16.92 -26.68
CA ARG A 286 12.45 -18.33 -26.72
C ARG A 286 11.49 -18.70 -25.58
N LYS A 287 11.46 -17.88 -24.53
CA LYS A 287 10.58 -18.04 -23.37
C LYS A 287 10.01 -16.69 -22.97
N SER A 288 8.68 -16.57 -22.97
CA SER A 288 7.97 -15.50 -22.28
C SER A 288 7.74 -15.90 -20.83
N LEU A 289 7.81 -14.92 -19.94
CA LEU A 289 7.43 -15.07 -18.54
C LEU A 289 5.95 -14.74 -18.40
N ASN A 290 5.24 -15.48 -17.55
CA ASN A 290 3.97 -15.00 -16.99
C ASN A 290 4.26 -14.05 -15.81
N PHE A 291 3.20 -13.43 -15.26
CA PHE A 291 3.36 -12.45 -14.18
C PHE A 291 4.07 -13.03 -12.95
N ASP A 292 3.67 -14.23 -12.49
CA ASP A 292 4.26 -14.90 -11.33
C ASP A 292 5.75 -15.20 -11.51
N ASP A 293 6.14 -15.68 -12.70
CA ASP A 293 7.54 -15.91 -13.05
C ASP A 293 8.33 -14.58 -13.09
N GLY A 294 7.71 -13.50 -13.59
CA GLY A 294 8.29 -12.15 -13.59
C GLY A 294 8.57 -11.64 -12.18
N VAL A 295 7.58 -11.73 -11.28
CA VAL A 295 7.73 -11.37 -9.86
C VAL A 295 8.81 -12.23 -9.20
N ARG A 296 8.83 -13.54 -9.45
CA ARG A 296 9.85 -14.46 -8.91
C ARG A 296 11.25 -14.02 -9.33
N ILE A 297 11.46 -13.75 -10.62
CA ILE A 297 12.78 -13.34 -11.15
C ILE A 297 13.17 -11.96 -10.61
N PHE A 298 12.26 -11.00 -10.58
CA PHE A 298 12.51 -9.67 -10.01
C PHE A 298 12.99 -9.76 -8.56
N ASN A 299 12.32 -10.57 -7.73
CA ASN A 299 12.68 -10.74 -6.32
C ASN A 299 14.00 -11.51 -6.14
N LEU A 300 14.25 -12.55 -6.95
CA LEU A 300 15.49 -13.31 -6.89
C LEU A 300 16.71 -12.45 -7.29
N VAL A 301 16.56 -11.64 -8.34
CA VAL A 301 17.55 -10.62 -8.73
C VAL A 301 17.76 -9.62 -7.59
N THR A 302 16.68 -9.09 -7.00
CA THR A 302 16.77 -8.15 -5.88
C THR A 302 17.59 -8.71 -4.72
N GLY A 303 17.30 -9.96 -4.29
CA GLY A 303 18.05 -10.62 -3.22
C GLY A 303 19.53 -10.79 -3.56
N THR A 304 19.83 -11.18 -4.80
CA THR A 304 21.21 -11.37 -5.27
C THR A 304 21.97 -10.04 -5.35
N MET A 305 21.31 -8.96 -5.81
CA MET A 305 21.89 -7.62 -5.82
C MET A 305 22.19 -7.14 -4.40
N ILE A 306 21.31 -7.41 -3.42
CA ILE A 306 21.58 -7.10 -2.00
C ILE A 306 22.84 -7.81 -1.52
N ALA A 307 22.98 -9.11 -1.79
CA ALA A 307 24.14 -9.90 -1.39
C ALA A 307 25.45 -9.34 -1.98
N VAL A 308 25.46 -9.11 -3.31
CA VAL A 308 26.61 -8.54 -4.03
C VAL A 308 26.97 -7.14 -3.53
N LEU A 309 25.98 -6.24 -3.38
CA LEU A 309 26.21 -4.86 -2.97
C LEU A 309 26.66 -4.74 -1.50
N LYS A 310 26.26 -5.67 -0.62
CA LYS A 310 26.75 -5.71 0.78
C LYS A 310 28.26 -5.91 0.84
N GLU A 311 28.78 -6.83 0.04
CA GLU A 311 30.20 -7.17 0.00
C GLU A 311 31.07 -6.15 -0.75
N LEU A 312 30.48 -5.34 -1.64
CA LEU A 312 31.22 -4.25 -2.27
C LEU A 312 31.75 -3.28 -1.21
N PRO A 313 33.01 -2.81 -1.36
CA PRO A 313 33.56 -1.81 -0.45
C PRO A 313 32.68 -0.56 -0.47
N ALA A 314 32.59 0.13 0.67
CA ALA A 314 31.88 1.41 0.72
C ALA A 314 32.45 2.33 -0.37
N ILE A 315 31.57 3.00 -1.10
CA ILE A 315 31.99 4.05 -2.03
C ILE A 315 32.72 5.08 -1.17
N PRO A 316 34.01 5.39 -1.44
CA PRO A 316 34.69 6.42 -0.70
C PRO A 316 33.82 7.67 -0.79
N ALA A 317 33.38 8.18 0.38
CA ALA A 317 32.52 9.35 0.45
C ALA A 317 33.11 10.38 -0.51
N ALA A 318 32.32 10.76 -1.53
CA ALA A 318 32.77 11.67 -2.56
C ALA A 318 33.41 12.84 -1.83
N GLN A 319 34.73 13.02 -1.98
CA GLN A 319 35.48 14.00 -1.18
C GLN A 319 34.76 15.33 -1.29
N ASP A 320 34.14 15.74 -0.17
CA ASP A 320 33.30 16.91 -0.09
C ASP A 320 34.01 18.09 -0.75
N GLY A 321 33.43 18.57 -1.85
CA GLY A 321 33.66 19.92 -2.34
C GLY A 321 35.10 20.31 -2.67
N LYS A 322 35.78 19.59 -3.58
CA LYS A 322 36.52 20.37 -4.60
C LYS A 322 35.46 21.12 -5.40
N LYS A 323 35.11 22.33 -4.93
CA LYS A 323 34.40 23.35 -5.71
C LYS A 323 35.09 23.43 -7.07
N LEU A 324 34.56 22.73 -8.06
CA LEU A 324 34.79 23.08 -9.46
C LEU A 324 34.26 24.50 -9.56
N GLY A 325 35.19 25.45 -9.55
CA GLY A 325 34.87 26.86 -9.56
C GLY A 325 34.01 27.16 -10.78
N LEU A 326 32.72 27.38 -10.55
CA LEU A 326 31.81 27.99 -11.53
C LEU A 326 32.30 29.39 -11.98
N GLY A 327 33.38 29.91 -11.40
CA GLY A 327 34.05 31.15 -11.81
C GLY A 327 34.84 31.09 -13.12
N SER A 328 35.10 29.91 -13.71
CA SER A 328 35.86 29.84 -14.98
C SER A 328 35.02 29.64 -16.25
N LEU A 329 33.71 29.41 -16.14
CA LEU A 329 32.84 29.23 -17.31
C LEU A 329 32.12 30.52 -17.76
N LEU A 330 32.20 31.60 -16.98
CA LEU A 330 31.55 32.89 -17.24
C LEU A 330 32.47 33.97 -17.85
N LEU A 331 33.74 33.66 -18.13
CA LEU A 331 34.69 34.61 -18.74
C LEU A 331 35.03 34.30 -20.21
N ALA A 332 34.34 33.35 -20.84
CA ALA A 332 34.60 32.97 -22.23
C ALA A 332 33.58 33.53 -23.25
N SER A 333 32.52 34.24 -22.84
CA SER A 333 31.55 34.83 -23.79
C SER A 333 31.78 36.30 -24.13
N ASP A 334 32.73 37.00 -23.49
CA ASP A 334 32.93 38.45 -23.71
C ASP A 334 34.05 38.81 -24.72
N LYS A 335 34.65 37.82 -25.40
CA LYS A 335 35.68 38.06 -26.43
C LYS A 335 35.23 37.93 -27.88
N ALA A 336 33.94 37.74 -28.16
CA ALA A 336 33.42 37.58 -29.52
C ALA A 336 32.63 38.79 -30.07
N ALA A 337 32.68 39.96 -29.40
CA ALA A 337 31.90 41.15 -29.80
C ALA A 337 32.75 42.37 -30.23
N ASN A 338 34.06 42.22 -30.44
CA ASN A 338 34.89 43.28 -31.02
C ASN A 338 36.01 42.67 -31.88
N GLN A 339 35.64 42.25 -33.09
CA GLN A 339 36.52 42.16 -34.25
C GLN A 339 35.71 42.22 -35.54
#